data_AF-A0A3F3QFG2-F1
#
_entry.id   AF-A0A3F3QFG2-F1
#
_cell.length_a   1.000
_cell.length_b   1.000
_cell.length_c   1.000
_cell.angle_alpha   90.00
_cell.angle_beta   90.00
_cell.angle_gamma   90.00
#
_symmetry.space_group_name_H-M   'P 1'
#
loop_
_entity.id
_entity.type
_entity.pdbx_description
1 polymer ?
#
loop_
_entity_poly.entity_id
_entity_poly.type
_entity_poly.pdbx_seq_one_letter_code
_entity_poly.pdbx_strand_id
1 'polypeptide(L)'
;MEGLFGYIYHCSLRLRMRLMSRDDIVTTAASTHPNNQPGSQPGSQSKIPQGSCAGIFTYRSSICESDIEILTTEDSHTIHYANQPDYDPISDTLIPGASSIVNLSKPWTSWTTHRLDWVADMSAWYADGQLQSKSNYSVPDRPSIVAMNLWSNGGNWSGDMKVGESVYMGIEWIELVYNVTKADQDLPIKDHPGHRDRYHRVGGLGSASASFSSSASASSAGGDLVDVEDVEPQMGKAKERSDGCQRPCWIDPWHPV
;
A
#
# COMPACT_ATOMS: atom_id res chain seq x y z
N MET A 1 3.53 -13.74 2.83
CA MET A 1 2.83 -13.78 1.53
C MET A 1 3.19 -12.49 0.82
N GLU A 2 4.00 -12.57 -0.24
CA GLU A 2 4.39 -11.38 -1.02
C GLU A 2 3.21 -10.98 -1.92
N GLY A 3 2.92 -9.68 -2.03
CA GLY A 3 1.90 -9.17 -2.93
C GLY A 3 2.29 -9.39 -4.39
N LEU A 4 1.32 -9.47 -5.29
CA LEU A 4 1.54 -9.70 -6.72
C LEU A 4 2.45 -8.63 -7.37
N PHE A 5 2.57 -7.46 -6.74
CA PHE A 5 3.36 -6.30 -7.17
C PHE A 5 4.79 -6.27 -6.59
N GLY A 6 5.16 -7.25 -5.76
CA GLY A 6 6.47 -7.29 -5.12
C GLY A 6 6.62 -6.24 -4.01
N TYR A 7 7.88 -5.94 -3.67
CA TYR A 7 8.20 -4.90 -2.72
C TYR A 7 8.26 -3.53 -3.39
N ILE A 8 7.78 -2.50 -2.70
CA ILE A 8 7.91 -1.11 -3.08
C ILE A 8 9.08 -0.46 -2.34
N TYR A 9 9.72 0.53 -2.94
CA TYR A 9 10.82 1.27 -2.32
C TYR A 9 10.84 2.70 -2.86
N HIS A 10 10.96 3.68 -1.96
CA HIS A 10 11.02 5.11 -2.26
C HIS A 10 10.02 5.56 -3.35
N CYS A 11 8.74 5.62 -2.99
CA CYS A 11 7.66 6.01 -3.88
C CYS A 11 6.65 6.93 -3.19
N SER A 12 5.81 7.57 -4.00
CA SER A 12 4.56 8.18 -3.55
C SER A 12 3.47 7.11 -3.55
N LEU A 13 3.06 6.63 -2.37
CA LEU A 13 1.88 5.78 -2.19
C LEU A 13 0.67 6.67 -1.99
N ARG A 14 -0.36 6.49 -2.82
CA ARG A 14 -1.61 7.23 -2.73
C ARG A 14 -2.77 6.26 -2.66
N LEU A 15 -3.74 6.56 -1.81
CA LEU A 15 -5.02 5.90 -1.86
C LEU A 15 -6.16 6.87 -1.66
N ARG A 16 -7.28 6.58 -2.30
CA ARG A 16 -8.53 7.28 -2.07
C ARG A 16 -9.47 6.38 -1.30
N MET A 17 -9.77 6.77 -0.07
CA MET A 17 -10.55 5.95 0.85
C MET A 17 -11.52 6.77 1.71
N ARG A 18 -12.41 6.04 2.38
CA ARG A 18 -13.24 6.52 3.49
C ARG A 18 -13.62 5.36 4.40
N LEU A 19 -13.95 5.64 5.65
CA LEU A 19 -14.64 4.66 6.50
C LEU A 19 -16.16 4.88 6.46
N MET A 20 -16.90 3.80 6.62
CA MET A 20 -18.35 3.74 6.42
C MET A 20 -18.99 2.87 7.49
N SER A 21 -20.24 3.18 7.82
CA SER A 21 -21.08 2.33 8.65
C SER A 21 -21.75 1.26 7.78
N ARG A 22 -22.44 0.33 8.43
CA ARG A 22 -23.33 -0.61 7.75
C ARG A 22 -24.41 0.11 6.92
N ASP A 23 -25.02 1.16 7.48
CA ASP A 23 -26.10 1.89 6.81
C ASP A 23 -25.60 2.67 5.60
N ASP A 24 -24.38 3.21 5.66
CA ASP A 24 -23.75 3.92 4.55
C ASP A 24 -23.58 2.99 3.34
N ILE A 25 -23.17 1.74 3.57
CA ILE A 25 -23.03 0.73 2.52
C ILE A 25 -24.39 0.37 1.94
N VAL A 26 -25.38 0.09 2.79
CA VAL A 26 -26.72 -0.29 2.33
C VAL A 26 -27.36 0.84 1.51
N THR A 27 -27.18 2.09 1.94
CA THR A 27 -27.70 3.27 1.22
C THR A 27 -26.98 3.48 -0.12
N THR A 28 -25.66 3.30 -0.15
CA THR A 28 -24.87 3.37 -1.40
C THR A 28 -25.28 2.28 -2.39
N ALA A 29 -25.52 1.05 -1.92
CA ALA A 29 -26.02 -0.04 -2.74
C ALA A 29 -27.46 0.21 -3.23
N ALA A 30 -28.34 0.78 -2.40
CA ALA A 30 -29.72 1.07 -2.78
C ALA A 30 -29.84 2.20 -3.81
N SER A 31 -28.95 3.20 -3.75
CA SER A 31 -28.92 4.34 -4.68
C SER A 31 -28.30 4.03 -6.04
N THR A 32 -27.55 2.93 -6.17
CA THR A 32 -27.02 2.45 -7.47
C THR A 32 -28.01 1.59 -8.25
N HIS A 33 -29.18 1.26 -7.69
CA HIS A 33 -30.24 0.57 -8.41
C HIS A 33 -31.09 1.54 -9.27
N PRO A 34 -31.26 1.26 -10.59
CA PRO A 34 -31.86 2.21 -11.54
C PRO A 34 -33.35 2.53 -11.35
N ASN A 35 -34.03 1.87 -10.41
CA ASN A 35 -35.47 2.05 -10.15
C ASN A 35 -35.79 2.67 -8.78
N ASN A 36 -34.80 3.06 -7.98
CA ASN A 36 -35.08 3.72 -6.70
C ASN A 36 -35.20 5.23 -6.89
N GLN A 37 -36.44 5.73 -6.77
CA GLN A 37 -36.66 7.16 -6.55
C GLN A 37 -35.98 7.58 -5.24
N PRO A 38 -35.35 8.77 -5.18
CA PRO A 38 -34.73 9.28 -3.96
C PRO A 38 -35.84 9.68 -2.98
N GLY A 39 -36.27 8.71 -2.19
CA GLY A 39 -37.35 8.82 -1.24
C GLY A 39 -36.90 8.40 0.15
N SER A 40 -35.94 9.11 0.73
CA SER A 40 -35.78 9.16 2.19
C SER A 40 -34.96 10.40 2.60
N GLN A 41 -35.52 11.11 3.57
CA GLN A 41 -34.99 12.29 4.24
C GLN A 41 -33.52 12.08 4.69
N PRO A 42 -32.72 13.16 4.89
CA PRO A 42 -31.38 13.07 5.48
C PRO A 42 -31.51 12.76 6.98
N GLY A 43 -31.93 11.54 7.29
CA GLY A 43 -32.13 11.06 8.65
C GLY A 43 -30.83 10.49 9.17
N SER A 44 -30.20 11.21 10.11
CA SER A 44 -29.06 10.77 10.92
C SER A 44 -27.83 10.37 10.09
N GLN A 45 -26.77 11.19 10.07
CA GLN A 45 -25.44 10.68 9.72
C GLN A 45 -25.22 9.40 10.51
N SER A 46 -25.16 8.26 9.82
CA SER A 46 -24.99 6.97 10.49
C SER A 46 -23.64 7.04 11.21
N LYS A 47 -23.69 7.09 12.55
CA LYS A 47 -22.48 7.24 13.35
C LYS A 47 -21.68 5.96 13.18
N ILE A 48 -20.47 6.08 12.66
CA ILE A 48 -19.52 4.97 12.56
C ILE A 48 -19.29 4.41 13.98
N PRO A 49 -19.43 3.09 14.19
CA PRO A 49 -19.10 2.47 15.47
C PRO A 49 -17.66 2.75 15.89
N GLN A 50 -17.45 2.89 17.20
CA GLN A 50 -16.11 3.00 17.78
C GLN A 50 -15.50 1.61 17.94
N GLY A 51 -14.19 1.54 18.17
CA GLY A 51 -13.52 0.28 18.51
C GLY A 51 -12.72 -0.37 17.38
N SER A 52 -12.50 0.34 16.27
CA SER A 52 -11.64 -0.11 15.17
C SER A 52 -10.49 0.85 14.88
N CYS A 53 -9.35 0.30 14.47
CA CYS A 53 -8.29 1.01 13.75
C CYS A 53 -8.34 0.61 12.26
N ALA A 54 -8.35 1.60 11.38
CA ALA A 54 -8.07 1.42 9.96
C ALA A 54 -6.65 1.90 9.67
N GLY A 55 -5.85 1.08 9.01
CA GLY A 55 -4.46 1.39 8.77
C GLY A 55 -4.00 1.12 7.35
N ILE A 56 -3.14 2.01 6.84
CA ILE A 56 -2.36 1.85 5.61
C ILE A 56 -0.90 1.93 5.97
N PHE A 57 -0.12 0.95 5.53
CA PHE A 57 1.26 0.79 5.95
C PHE A 57 2.15 0.51 4.75
N THR A 58 3.34 1.08 4.77
CA THR A 58 4.50 0.38 4.20
C THR A 58 5.08 -0.51 5.29
N TYR A 59 5.31 -1.79 5.03
CA TYR A 59 5.80 -2.72 6.06
C TYR A 59 6.94 -3.60 5.55
N ARG A 60 8.05 -3.62 6.30
CA ARG A 60 9.10 -4.64 6.17
C ARG A 60 9.34 -5.38 7.49
N SER A 61 9.28 -4.67 8.60
CA SER A 61 9.47 -5.17 9.97
C SER A 61 9.01 -4.11 10.96
N SER A 62 8.94 -4.43 12.25
CA SER A 62 8.52 -3.50 13.32
C SER A 62 9.40 -2.25 13.51
N ILE A 63 10.52 -2.12 12.80
CA ILE A 63 11.40 -0.94 12.81
C ILE A 63 11.60 -0.34 11.41
N CYS A 64 10.81 -0.80 10.44
CA CYS A 64 10.90 -0.40 9.03
C CYS A 64 9.47 -0.41 8.49
N GLU A 65 8.71 0.58 8.95
CA GLU A 65 7.29 0.72 8.71
C GLU A 65 6.90 2.20 8.78
N SER A 66 5.90 2.58 7.98
CA SER A 66 5.34 3.93 7.93
C SER A 66 3.83 3.84 7.80
N ASP A 67 3.14 4.62 8.62
CA ASP A 67 1.75 4.38 8.99
C ASP A 67 0.87 5.57 8.63
N ILE A 68 -0.35 5.25 8.20
CA ILE A 68 -1.50 6.15 8.18
C ILE A 68 -2.61 5.41 8.92
N GLU A 69 -2.96 5.88 10.11
CA GLU A 69 -3.95 5.22 10.96
C GLU A 69 -5.11 6.15 11.34
N ILE A 70 -6.31 5.58 11.32
CA ILE A 70 -7.55 6.23 11.73
C ILE A 70 -8.17 5.41 12.85
N LEU A 71 -8.37 6.05 14.00
CA LEU A 71 -9.04 5.46 15.15
C LEU A 71 -10.49 5.91 15.20
N THR A 72 -11.41 4.96 15.09
CA THR A 72 -12.86 5.25 15.14
C THR A 72 -13.33 5.69 16.53
N THR A 73 -12.50 5.53 17.56
CA THR A 73 -12.74 6.04 18.92
C THR A 73 -12.56 7.54 19.04
N GLU A 74 -11.78 8.15 18.15
CA GLU A 74 -11.42 9.58 18.19
C GLU A 74 -12.36 10.46 17.36
N ASP A 75 -12.06 11.76 17.31
CA ASP A 75 -12.79 12.68 16.43
C ASP A 75 -12.68 12.24 14.97
N SER A 76 -13.76 12.45 14.22
CA SER A 76 -13.81 12.06 12.81
C SER A 76 -12.80 12.78 11.90
N HIS A 77 -12.11 13.81 12.40
CA HIS A 77 -11.05 14.52 11.68
C HIS A 77 -9.65 14.08 12.12
N THR A 78 -9.51 13.32 13.21
CA THR A 78 -8.19 12.91 13.71
C THR A 78 -7.59 11.82 12.82
N ILE A 79 -6.30 11.97 12.51
CA ILE A 79 -5.50 10.97 11.82
C ILE A 79 -4.10 10.89 12.46
N HIS A 80 -3.55 9.69 12.47
CA HIS A 80 -2.23 9.39 13.00
C HIS A 80 -1.28 9.06 11.84
N TYR A 81 -0.10 9.63 11.90
CA TYR A 81 1.01 9.34 11.01
C TYR A 81 2.22 8.93 11.84
N ALA A 82 2.92 7.88 11.44
CA ALA A 82 4.11 7.45 12.16
C ALA A 82 5.14 6.79 11.24
N ASN A 83 6.40 6.83 11.66
CA ASN A 83 7.41 5.88 11.23
C ASN A 83 7.79 5.04 12.46
N GLN A 84 7.75 3.71 12.33
CA GLN A 84 8.01 2.82 13.45
C GLN A 84 9.53 2.66 13.74
N PRO A 85 9.93 2.43 15.00
CA PRO A 85 9.06 2.37 16.18
C PRO A 85 8.65 3.78 16.64
N ASP A 86 7.41 3.94 17.07
CA ASP A 86 6.90 5.22 17.63
C ASP A 86 6.71 5.20 19.16
N TYR A 87 6.97 4.05 19.78
CA TYR A 87 6.84 3.82 21.20
C TYR A 87 8.04 3.03 21.74
N ASP A 88 8.57 3.46 22.89
CA ASP A 88 9.62 2.75 23.62
C ASP A 88 9.00 1.89 24.74
N PRO A 89 9.04 0.55 24.63
CA PRO A 89 8.46 -0.34 25.62
C PRO A 89 9.26 -0.41 26.93
N ILE A 90 10.51 0.08 26.96
CA ILE A 90 11.34 0.08 28.16
C ILE A 90 10.97 1.27 29.06
N SER A 91 10.79 2.45 28.47
CA SER A 91 10.41 3.65 29.20
C SER A 91 8.90 3.87 29.29
N ASP A 92 8.09 3.09 28.57
CA ASP A 92 6.62 3.23 28.50
C ASP A 92 6.20 4.63 28.01
N THR A 93 6.86 5.10 26.94
CA THR A 93 6.65 6.45 26.39
C THR A 93 6.69 6.47 24.87
N LEU A 94 5.91 7.37 24.27
CA LEU A 94 6.05 7.71 22.85
C LEU A 94 7.43 8.29 22.55
N ILE A 95 7.98 7.93 21.39
CA ILE A 95 9.25 8.44 20.91
C ILE A 95 9.03 9.82 20.27
N PRO A 96 9.70 10.89 20.75
CA PRO A 96 9.49 12.23 20.21
C PRO A 96 9.80 12.32 18.71
N GLY A 97 8.84 12.81 17.93
CA GLY A 97 8.99 13.01 16.48
C GLY A 97 8.79 11.76 15.62
N ALA A 98 8.56 10.59 16.23
CA ALA A 98 8.27 9.36 15.50
C ALA A 98 6.85 9.32 14.93
N SER A 99 5.90 9.98 15.61
CA SER A 99 4.51 10.09 15.19
C SER A 99 3.97 11.52 15.23
N SER A 100 2.84 11.73 14.56
CA SER A 100 2.10 13.00 14.49
C SER A 100 0.61 12.72 14.49
N ILE A 101 -0.12 13.43 15.35
CA ILE A 101 -1.58 13.44 15.38
C ILE A 101 -2.04 14.76 14.79
N VAL A 102 -2.86 14.72 13.74
CA VAL A 102 -3.31 15.93 13.05
C VAL A 102 -4.80 15.86 12.73
N ASN A 103 -5.38 17.03 12.48
CA ASN A 103 -6.78 17.16 12.09
C ASN A 103 -6.91 17.37 10.59
N LEU A 104 -7.61 16.46 9.92
CA LEU A 104 -8.02 16.57 8.53
C LEU A 104 -8.99 17.75 8.32
N SER A 105 -9.02 18.29 7.10
CA SER A 105 -9.95 19.35 6.71
C SER A 105 -11.41 18.88 6.58
N LYS A 106 -11.61 17.56 6.47
CA LYS A 106 -12.90 16.90 6.37
C LYS A 106 -12.84 15.57 7.14
N PRO A 107 -13.99 15.03 7.58
CA PRO A 107 -13.95 13.80 8.36
C PRO A 107 -13.50 12.62 7.50
N TRP A 108 -12.83 11.64 8.10
CA TRP A 108 -12.39 10.40 7.45
C TRP A 108 -13.54 9.52 6.91
N THR A 109 -14.79 9.88 7.20
CA THR A 109 -16.00 9.33 6.57
C THR A 109 -16.24 9.86 5.14
N SER A 110 -15.60 10.97 4.78
CA SER A 110 -15.61 11.52 3.43
C SER A 110 -14.47 10.94 2.60
N TRP A 111 -14.68 10.77 1.29
CA TRP A 111 -13.65 10.32 0.36
C TRP A 111 -12.44 11.23 0.38
N THR A 112 -11.34 10.77 0.96
CA THR A 112 -10.09 11.51 1.11
C THR A 112 -8.98 10.81 0.34
N THR A 113 -8.18 11.58 -0.38
CA THR A 113 -6.96 11.05 -0.98
C THR A 113 -5.80 11.23 0.00
N HIS A 114 -5.39 10.13 0.63
CA HIS A 114 -4.21 10.08 1.47
C HIS A 114 -2.99 9.78 0.62
N ARG A 115 -1.86 10.41 0.94
CA ARG A 115 -0.58 10.21 0.24
C ARG A 115 0.55 10.13 1.24
N LEU A 116 1.40 9.12 1.11
CA LEU A 116 2.73 9.05 1.72
C LEU A 116 3.75 9.23 0.60
N ASP A 117 4.47 10.34 0.62
CA ASP A 117 5.69 10.51 -0.15
C ASP A 117 6.84 9.97 0.68
N TRP A 118 7.36 8.80 0.26
CA TRP A 118 8.49 8.13 0.89
C TRP A 118 9.73 8.31 0.02
N VAL A 119 10.71 9.04 0.53
CA VAL A 119 12.02 9.26 -0.08
C VAL A 119 13.13 8.92 0.92
N ALA A 120 14.38 8.93 0.48
CA ALA A 120 15.51 8.38 1.24
C ALA A 120 15.70 8.94 2.65
N ASP A 121 15.35 10.20 2.88
CA ASP A 121 15.57 10.93 4.13
C ASP A 121 14.28 11.50 4.74
N MET A 122 13.12 11.19 4.16
CA MET A 122 11.85 11.77 4.59
C MET A 122 10.64 10.89 4.28
N SER A 123 9.72 10.82 5.25
CA SER A 123 8.32 10.48 5.04
C SER A 123 7.49 11.77 5.11
N ALA A 124 6.68 12.06 4.11
CA ALA A 124 5.75 13.19 4.11
C ALA A 124 4.32 12.73 3.82
N TRP A 125 3.39 13.10 4.69
CA TRP A 125 1.99 12.69 4.61
C TRP A 125 1.10 13.83 4.17
N TYR A 126 0.18 13.53 3.25
CA TYR A 126 -0.78 14.49 2.71
C TYR A 126 -2.20 13.93 2.78
N ALA A 127 -3.15 14.85 2.84
CA ALA A 127 -4.57 14.59 2.67
C ALA A 127 -5.14 15.59 1.65
N ASP A 128 -5.75 15.08 0.59
CA ASP A 128 -6.25 15.86 -0.56
C ASP A 128 -5.21 16.85 -1.13
N GLY A 129 -3.95 16.40 -1.21
CA GLY A 129 -2.83 17.19 -1.71
C GLY A 129 -2.28 18.23 -0.73
N GLN A 130 -2.89 18.42 0.43
CA GLN A 130 -2.38 19.30 1.48
C GLN A 130 -1.41 18.55 2.39
N LEU A 131 -0.20 19.10 2.58
CA LEU A 131 0.79 18.55 3.51
C LEU A 131 0.23 18.59 4.93
N GLN A 132 0.24 17.43 5.60
CA GLN A 132 -0.27 17.27 6.95
C GLN A 132 0.85 17.12 7.97
N SER A 133 1.84 16.29 7.67
CA SER A 133 3.04 16.11 8.51
C SER A 133 4.22 15.65 7.67
N LYS A 134 5.42 15.79 8.24
CA LYS A 134 6.66 15.23 7.70
C LYS A 134 7.53 14.74 8.85
N SER A 135 8.29 13.68 8.61
CA SER A 135 9.26 13.14 9.56
C SER A 135 10.53 12.71 8.85
N ASN A 136 11.66 12.96 9.50
CA ASN A 136 12.97 12.39 9.16
C ASN A 136 13.41 11.35 10.21
N TYR A 137 12.56 11.06 11.20
CA TYR A 137 12.81 10.01 12.18
C TYR A 137 12.46 8.64 11.57
N SER A 138 13.34 7.66 11.76
CA SER A 138 13.16 6.25 11.38
C SER A 138 12.52 6.03 10.00
N VAL A 139 12.93 6.83 9.01
CA VAL A 139 12.41 6.69 7.64
C VAL A 139 12.72 5.27 7.14
N PRO A 140 11.72 4.49 6.66
CA PRO A 140 11.97 3.13 6.22
C PRO A 140 13.07 3.06 5.15
N ASP A 141 14.06 2.20 5.37
CA ASP A 141 15.29 2.13 4.57
C ASP A 141 15.37 0.89 3.66
N ARG A 142 14.33 0.03 3.68
CA ARG A 142 14.30 -1.24 2.93
C ARG A 142 13.02 -1.37 2.09
N PRO A 143 13.06 -2.15 1.00
CA PRO A 143 11.85 -2.48 0.25
C PRO A 143 10.78 -3.15 1.11
N SER A 144 9.56 -2.62 1.03
CA SER A 144 8.43 -2.92 1.92
C SER A 144 7.20 -3.38 1.13
N ILE A 145 6.31 -4.14 1.76
CA ILE A 145 4.98 -4.37 1.19
C ILE A 145 4.09 -3.16 1.45
N VAL A 146 3.05 -2.98 0.63
CA VAL A 146 1.89 -2.16 1.02
C VAL A 146 0.90 -3.07 1.74
N ALA A 147 0.54 -2.71 2.96
CA ALA A 147 -0.49 -3.38 3.72
C ALA A 147 -1.63 -2.41 4.02
N MET A 148 -2.86 -2.92 4.00
CA MET A 148 -4.03 -2.20 4.49
C MET A 148 -4.82 -3.16 5.36
N ASN A 149 -5.27 -2.68 6.51
CA ASN A 149 -6.10 -3.46 7.40
C ASN A 149 -7.20 -2.60 8.03
N LEU A 150 -8.20 -3.30 8.54
CA LEU A 150 -9.23 -2.75 9.40
C LEU A 150 -9.42 -3.79 10.48
N TRP A 151 -9.13 -3.42 11.73
CA TRP A 151 -9.09 -4.37 12.83
C TRP A 151 -9.59 -3.77 14.13
N SER A 152 -10.00 -4.67 15.02
CA SER A 152 -10.51 -4.38 16.35
C SER A 152 -10.05 -5.48 17.28
N ASN A 153 -9.44 -5.13 18.40
CA ASN A 153 -9.01 -6.10 19.41
C ASN A 153 -9.48 -5.78 20.84
N GLY A 154 -10.27 -4.71 21.03
CA GLY A 154 -10.71 -4.28 22.37
C GLY A 154 -9.62 -3.59 23.20
N GLY A 155 -8.42 -3.38 22.64
CA GLY A 155 -7.30 -2.77 23.32
C GLY A 155 -7.36 -1.25 23.35
N ASN A 156 -6.42 -0.61 24.05
CA ASN A 156 -6.40 0.85 24.22
C ASN A 156 -6.29 1.61 22.89
N TRP A 157 -5.63 1.02 21.88
CA TRP A 157 -5.46 1.64 20.56
C TRP A 157 -6.74 1.59 19.72
N SER A 158 -7.25 0.39 19.41
CA SER A 158 -8.46 0.28 18.58
C SER A 158 -9.71 0.74 19.32
N GLY A 159 -9.74 0.59 20.64
CA GLY A 159 -10.94 0.66 21.47
C GLY A 159 -11.77 -0.62 21.44
N ASP A 160 -12.93 -0.55 22.10
CA ASP A 160 -13.91 -1.63 22.22
C ASP A 160 -15.08 -1.44 21.25
N MET A 161 -15.30 -2.42 20.36
CA MET A 161 -16.43 -2.43 19.42
C MET A 161 -17.52 -3.36 19.94
N LYS A 162 -18.77 -2.86 20.00
CA LYS A 162 -19.86 -3.65 20.55
C LYS A 162 -20.22 -4.81 19.62
N VAL A 163 -20.66 -5.91 20.24
CA VAL A 163 -21.14 -7.08 19.51
C VAL A 163 -22.28 -6.68 18.57
N GLY A 164 -22.14 -7.04 17.29
CA GLY A 164 -23.12 -6.75 16.25
C GLY A 164 -22.89 -5.43 15.50
N GLU A 165 -21.96 -4.59 15.96
CA GLU A 165 -21.50 -3.41 15.21
C GLU A 165 -20.46 -3.81 14.14
N SER A 166 -20.29 -2.95 13.14
CA SER A 166 -19.34 -3.17 12.05
C SER A 166 -18.89 -1.83 11.46
N VAL A 167 -17.60 -1.73 11.21
CA VAL A 167 -16.97 -0.64 10.46
C VAL A 167 -16.54 -1.21 9.12
N TYR A 168 -16.62 -0.39 8.07
CA TYR A 168 -16.18 -0.77 6.74
C TYR A 168 -15.21 0.26 6.17
N MET A 169 -14.22 -0.22 5.43
CA MET A 169 -13.26 0.63 4.71
C MET A 169 -13.56 0.55 3.22
N GLY A 170 -13.92 1.69 2.62
CA GLY A 170 -14.11 1.83 1.18
C GLY A 170 -12.84 2.36 0.54
N ILE A 171 -12.35 1.68 -0.49
CA ILE A 171 -11.19 2.10 -1.29
C ILE A 171 -11.66 2.27 -2.74
N GLU A 172 -11.47 3.46 -3.31
CA GLU A 172 -11.82 3.74 -4.70
C GLU A 172 -10.66 3.39 -5.64
N TRP A 173 -9.44 3.76 -5.27
CA TRP A 173 -8.23 3.41 -6.01
C TRP A 173 -6.98 3.51 -5.12
N ILE A 174 -5.92 2.86 -5.58
CA ILE A 174 -4.56 2.90 -5.03
C ILE A 174 -3.60 3.18 -6.19
N GLU A 175 -2.64 4.08 -5.97
CA GLU A 175 -1.63 4.48 -6.95
C GLU A 175 -0.24 4.47 -6.28
N LEU A 176 0.76 3.99 -7.03
CA LEU A 176 2.16 4.02 -6.66
C LEU A 176 2.91 4.80 -7.75
N VAL A 177 3.59 5.88 -7.36
CA VAL A 177 4.38 6.71 -8.28
C VAL A 177 5.84 6.69 -7.86
N TYR A 178 6.73 6.39 -8.79
CA TYR A 178 8.17 6.34 -8.55
C TYR A 178 8.86 7.54 -9.18
N ASN A 179 9.89 8.06 -8.51
CA ASN A 179 10.85 8.91 -9.19
C ASN A 179 11.58 8.08 -10.23
N VAL A 180 11.48 8.50 -11.49
CA VAL A 180 12.17 7.88 -12.62
C VAL A 180 13.21 8.85 -13.13
N THR A 181 14.43 8.38 -13.37
CA THR A 181 15.39 9.16 -14.15
C THR A 181 14.99 9.09 -15.62
N LYS A 182 15.51 10.00 -16.46
CA LYS A 182 15.23 9.98 -17.90
C LYS A 182 15.61 8.64 -18.56
N ALA A 183 16.63 7.96 -18.04
CA ALA A 183 17.05 6.64 -18.50
C ALA A 183 16.02 5.53 -18.16
N ASP A 184 15.25 5.69 -17.08
CA ASP A 184 14.23 4.72 -16.66
C ASP A 184 12.92 4.86 -17.45
N GLN A 185 12.67 6.01 -18.07
CA GLN A 185 11.46 6.23 -18.89
C GLN A 185 11.53 5.55 -20.27
N ASP A 186 12.74 5.35 -20.79
CA ASP A 186 12.97 4.73 -22.11
C ASP A 186 13.05 3.19 -22.01
N LEU A 187 13.02 2.63 -20.80
CA LEU A 187 12.95 1.19 -20.58
C LEU A 187 11.49 0.71 -20.65
N PRO A 188 11.18 -0.43 -21.30
CA PRO A 188 9.89 -1.08 -21.14
C PRO A 188 9.59 -1.25 -19.65
N ILE A 189 8.33 -1.09 -19.23
CA ILE A 189 7.86 -1.37 -17.85
C ILE A 189 8.06 -2.86 -17.55
N LYS A 190 9.30 -3.29 -17.35
CA LYS A 190 9.66 -4.67 -17.07
C LYS A 190 10.72 -4.79 -16.00
N ASP A 191 11.55 -3.77 -15.75
CA ASP A 191 12.68 -3.91 -14.84
C ASP A 191 12.84 -2.68 -13.92
N HIS A 192 11.78 -2.28 -13.21
CA HIS A 192 11.98 -1.52 -11.98
C HIS A 192 12.61 -2.46 -10.93
N PRO A 193 13.50 -1.97 -10.04
CA PRO A 193 14.11 -2.79 -8.99
C PRO A 193 13.00 -3.31 -8.06
N GLY A 194 12.56 -4.55 -8.32
CA GLY A 194 11.34 -5.14 -7.78
C GLY A 194 10.65 -6.09 -8.76
N HIS A 195 10.96 -6.02 -10.05
CA HIS A 195 10.30 -6.80 -11.08
C HIS A 195 11.23 -7.89 -11.65
N ARG A 196 11.08 -9.10 -11.10
CA ARG A 196 11.40 -10.42 -11.66
C ARG A 196 12.86 -10.77 -12.00
N ASP A 197 13.44 -11.62 -11.14
CA ASP A 197 14.31 -12.69 -11.63
C ASP A 197 14.17 -13.96 -10.78
N ARG A 198 13.11 -14.73 -11.06
CA ARG A 198 13.02 -16.20 -10.92
C ARG A 198 11.58 -16.67 -11.10
N TYR A 199 11.27 -17.22 -12.27
CA TYR A 199 10.53 -18.47 -12.40
C TYR A 199 10.78 -19.01 -13.81
N HIS A 200 11.85 -19.80 -13.96
CA HIS A 200 11.87 -20.80 -15.02
C HIS A 200 10.76 -21.79 -14.72
N ARG A 201 9.73 -21.76 -15.57
CA ARG A 201 8.66 -22.75 -15.62
C ARG A 201 9.26 -24.06 -16.15
N VAL A 202 9.72 -24.95 -15.27
CA VAL A 202 9.87 -26.36 -15.66
C VAL A 202 8.48 -26.97 -15.63
N GLY A 203 7.85 -27.07 -16.79
CA GLY A 203 6.63 -27.82 -16.97
C GLY A 203 6.92 -29.31 -17.09
N GLY A 204 6.13 -30.12 -16.38
CA GLY A 204 5.67 -31.41 -16.92
C GLY A 204 6.13 -32.69 -16.21
N LEU A 205 5.17 -33.24 -15.45
CA LEU A 205 4.84 -34.67 -15.32
C LEU A 205 5.67 -35.57 -14.39
N GLY A 206 4.98 -36.12 -13.38
CA GLY A 206 5.37 -37.36 -12.70
C GLY A 206 4.79 -37.49 -11.29
N SER A 207 3.61 -38.11 -11.17
CA SER A 207 3.13 -38.67 -9.89
C SER A 207 4.15 -39.66 -9.33
N ALA A 208 4.56 -39.49 -8.08
CA ALA A 208 4.84 -40.61 -7.17
C ALA A 208 4.96 -40.11 -5.73
N SER A 209 4.28 -40.85 -4.86
CA SER A 209 4.30 -40.75 -3.41
C SER A 209 5.64 -41.17 -2.78
N ALA A 210 5.88 -40.56 -1.61
CA ALA A 210 6.49 -41.14 -0.41
C ALA A 210 8.03 -41.16 -0.25
N SER A 211 8.38 -40.77 0.99
CA SER A 211 9.44 -41.31 1.85
C SER A 211 10.83 -40.67 1.81
N PHE A 212 11.18 -40.16 2.99
CA PHE A 212 12.51 -39.87 3.49
C PHE A 212 13.45 -41.07 3.37
N SER A 213 14.70 -40.83 2.97
CA SER A 213 15.91 -41.45 3.55
C SER A 213 17.18 -40.81 3.01
N SER A 214 18.21 -40.92 3.84
CA SER A 214 19.50 -40.26 3.86
C SER A 214 20.57 -40.82 2.91
N SER A 215 21.60 -39.98 2.71
CA SER A 215 23.04 -40.29 2.67
C SER A 215 23.74 -40.64 1.34
N ALA A 216 24.95 -40.08 1.28
CA ALA A 216 26.19 -40.52 0.63
C ALA A 216 26.58 -39.93 -0.74
N SER A 217 27.80 -39.40 -0.70
CA SER A 217 28.71 -38.87 -1.69
C SER A 217 29.17 -39.86 -2.77
N ALA A 218 29.49 -39.36 -3.98
CA ALA A 218 30.78 -39.60 -4.66
C ALA A 218 30.89 -38.82 -5.99
N SER A 219 32.15 -38.45 -6.29
CA SER A 219 32.73 -37.74 -7.42
C SER A 219 32.73 -38.49 -8.78
N SER A 220 32.76 -37.75 -9.90
CA SER A 220 33.80 -37.80 -10.96
C SER A 220 33.34 -37.10 -12.27
N ALA A 221 34.31 -36.87 -13.16
CA ALA A 221 34.41 -35.83 -14.18
C ALA A 221 33.90 -36.20 -15.60
N GLY A 222 33.85 -35.22 -16.51
CA GLY A 222 33.87 -35.43 -17.96
C GLY A 222 33.14 -34.35 -18.77
N GLY A 223 33.75 -33.86 -19.85
CA GLY A 223 33.33 -32.71 -20.66
C GLY A 223 32.11 -32.92 -21.56
N ASP A 224 31.57 -31.84 -22.13
CA ASP A 224 31.87 -31.42 -23.51
C ASP A 224 31.22 -30.05 -23.83
N LEU A 225 31.96 -29.25 -24.60
CA LEU A 225 31.54 -27.97 -25.19
C LEU A 225 30.81 -28.26 -26.51
N VAL A 226 29.66 -27.61 -26.73
CA VAL A 226 29.00 -27.56 -28.03
C VAL A 226 28.60 -26.12 -28.35
N ASP A 227 29.15 -25.64 -29.47
CA ASP A 227 28.88 -24.37 -30.13
C ASP A 227 27.41 -24.26 -30.57
N VAL A 228 26.81 -23.08 -30.38
CA VAL A 228 25.48 -22.75 -30.92
C VAL A 228 25.64 -21.56 -31.86
N GLU A 229 25.32 -21.81 -33.12
CA GLU A 229 25.34 -20.85 -34.23
C GLU A 229 24.35 -19.69 -34.04
N ASP A 230 24.80 -18.49 -34.41
CA ASP A 230 24.03 -17.24 -34.44
C ASP A 230 22.89 -17.30 -35.47
N VAL A 231 21.66 -17.07 -35.01
CA VAL A 231 20.49 -16.84 -35.88
C VAL A 231 19.94 -15.45 -35.60
N GLU A 232 20.19 -14.50 -36.51
CA GLU A 232 19.57 -13.16 -36.50
C GLU A 232 18.05 -13.24 -36.73
N PRO A 233 17.21 -12.56 -35.92
CA PRO A 233 15.80 -12.36 -36.24
C PRO A 233 15.57 -11.03 -36.97
N GLN A 234 14.95 -11.11 -38.15
CA GLN A 234 14.53 -9.98 -38.98
C GLN A 234 13.51 -9.06 -38.28
N MET A 235 13.71 -7.76 -38.48
CA MET A 235 12.95 -6.65 -37.88
C MET A 235 11.58 -6.46 -38.54
N GLY A 236 10.51 -6.82 -37.83
CA GLY A 236 9.12 -6.55 -38.22
C GLY A 236 8.64 -5.17 -37.73
N LYS A 237 8.12 -4.33 -38.63
CA LYS A 237 7.62 -2.97 -38.33
C LYS A 237 6.41 -3.00 -37.40
N ALA A 238 6.52 -2.38 -36.22
CA ALA A 238 5.40 -2.16 -35.32
C ALA A 238 4.61 -0.90 -35.71
N LYS A 239 3.28 -1.05 -35.73
CA LYS A 239 2.26 -0.08 -36.13
C LYS A 239 1.95 0.85 -34.95
N GLU A 240 2.07 2.16 -35.14
CA GLU A 240 1.69 3.17 -34.13
C GLU A 240 0.22 3.00 -33.72
N ARG A 241 -0.01 2.92 -32.40
CA ARG A 241 -1.30 3.22 -31.80
C ARG A 241 -1.10 4.41 -30.87
N SER A 242 -1.65 5.55 -31.29
CA SER A 242 -1.93 6.67 -30.41
C SER A 242 -3.05 6.29 -29.45
N ASP A 243 -2.85 6.53 -28.17
CA ASP A 243 -3.79 7.10 -27.20
C ASP A 243 -3.30 6.76 -25.79
N GLY A 244 -2.34 7.55 -25.32
CA GLY A 244 -1.80 7.48 -23.97
C GLY A 244 -2.05 8.80 -23.25
N CYS A 245 -2.77 8.74 -22.13
CA CYS A 245 -2.90 9.83 -21.17
C CYS A 245 -1.50 10.29 -20.75
N GLN A 246 -1.08 11.47 -21.22
CA GLN A 246 0.19 12.08 -20.82
C GLN A 246 -0.08 13.44 -20.22
N ARG A 247 -0.25 13.47 -18.89
CA ARG A 247 0.20 14.61 -18.10
C ARG A 247 1.24 14.07 -17.13
N PRO A 248 2.51 14.54 -17.18
CA PRO A 248 3.52 14.14 -16.22
C PRO A 248 3.07 14.56 -14.81
N CYS A 249 3.08 13.60 -13.88
CA CYS A 249 2.83 13.84 -12.47
C CYS A 249 4.07 14.48 -11.85
N TRP A 250 4.02 15.79 -11.61
CA TRP A 250 5.04 16.50 -10.85
C TRP A 250 4.82 16.22 -9.35
N ILE A 251 5.90 16.00 -8.61
CA ILE A 251 5.91 16.21 -7.16
C ILE A 251 5.68 17.70 -6.95
N ASP A 252 4.71 18.07 -6.12
CA ASP A 252 4.38 19.47 -5.85
C ASP A 252 5.65 20.19 -5.35
N PRO A 253 6.07 21.30 -5.99
CA PRO A 253 7.29 21.98 -5.62
C PRO A 253 7.18 22.51 -4.18
N TRP A 254 8.17 22.15 -3.37
CA TRP A 254 8.33 22.62 -2.00
C TRP A 254 8.46 24.15 -1.95
N HIS A 255 7.74 24.80 -1.04
CA HIS A 255 7.94 26.20 -0.69
C HIS A 255 8.29 26.30 0.80
N PRO A 256 9.46 26.84 1.18
CA PRO A 256 9.75 27.16 2.57
C PRO A 256 8.81 28.28 3.03
N VAL A 257 8.20 28.09 4.20
CA VAL A 257 7.65 29.16 5.05
C VAL A 257 8.64 29.46 6.16
#